data_AF-A0A2S2QV74-F1
#
_entry.id   AF-A0A2S2QV74-F1
#
_cell.length_a   1.000
_cell.length_b   1.000
_cell.length_c   1.000
_cell.angle_alpha   90.00
_cell.angle_beta   90.00
_cell.angle_gamma   90.00
#
_symmetry.space_group_name_H-M   'P 1'
#
loop_
_entity.id
_entity.type
_entity.pdbx_description
1 polymer ?
#
loop_
_entity_poly.entity_id
_entity_poly.type
_entity_poly.pdbx_seq_one_letter_code
_entity_poly.pdbx_strand_id
1 'polypeptide(L)'
;TFILKMFTMFECNTLCRMYLLCCAFDSVHIKKPVTSKQGNSEIYVICRGFKGLQYVEPLIHQFFSTTDRTLSDHCLFPLKELPKDFLSSMYKCSKYFSELQMQIIENNIERFLQKNEDDIKSLTELQYCVAKTYVNRFQIKPIDPSQEIVGLNKLQAIQFDLPKVSTKRLAMNYSFNEKQRRIECQASDEAKLLQDQVNNYKQTPWNYDKEVSWYTAKDAKIDLLSVNMQMGKPVSIIRNSKFCVNELIDYNNRARSLFTVPTDDAIKRREYFRLKIPKQAIHGQLIVCDVTSIYANDCLNNCRKQLDSLTLILESLMKLKASDSFLLIGYPLLSQVNVGVFYVLVNMFLRPE
;
A
#
# COMPACT_ATOMS: atom_id res chain seq x y z
N THR A 1 37.66 -11.36 -5.09
CA THR A 1 36.94 -11.16 -3.81
C THR A 1 35.65 -11.94 -3.87
N PHE A 2 35.32 -12.67 -2.79
CA PHE A 2 34.06 -13.41 -2.66
C PHE A 2 33.25 -12.84 -1.49
N ILE A 3 31.96 -12.63 -1.69
CA ILE A 3 31.05 -12.08 -0.66
C ILE A 3 29.88 -13.05 -0.52
N LEU A 4 29.66 -13.55 0.69
CA LEU A 4 28.60 -14.48 1.01
C LEU A 4 27.69 -13.89 2.07
N LYS A 5 26.39 -13.81 1.75
CA LYS A 5 25.35 -13.52 2.75
C LYS A 5 25.09 -14.79 3.57
N MET A 6 25.13 -14.67 4.88
CA MET A 6 24.85 -15.73 5.84
C MET A 6 23.93 -15.22 6.95
N PHE A 7 23.50 -16.16 7.80
CA PHE A 7 22.69 -15.88 8.98
C PHE A 7 23.48 -16.24 10.25
N THR A 8 23.03 -17.24 10.99
CA THR A 8 23.69 -17.67 12.23
C THR A 8 24.93 -18.53 11.94
N MET A 9 25.79 -18.65 12.95
CA MET A 9 27.02 -19.45 12.91
C MET A 9 27.04 -20.48 14.04
N PHE A 10 25.86 -20.99 14.40
CA PHE A 10 25.69 -21.92 15.53
C PHE A 10 25.89 -23.38 15.14
N GLU A 11 25.68 -23.70 13.87
CA GLU A 11 25.72 -25.08 13.37
C GLU A 11 27.16 -25.55 13.05
N CYS A 12 27.45 -26.83 13.30
CA CYS A 12 28.77 -27.42 13.01
C CYS A 12 29.12 -27.30 11.52
N ASN A 13 28.13 -27.44 10.64
CA ASN A 13 28.30 -27.33 9.20
C ASN A 13 28.68 -25.92 8.78
N THR A 14 28.17 -24.90 9.48
CA THR A 14 28.58 -23.51 9.25
C THR A 14 30.02 -23.30 9.68
N LEU A 15 30.44 -23.83 10.84
CA LEU A 15 31.84 -23.77 11.27
C LEU A 15 32.78 -24.42 10.26
N CYS A 16 32.41 -25.58 9.73
CA CYS A 16 33.19 -26.28 8.71
C CYS A 16 33.34 -25.46 7.43
N ARG A 17 32.25 -24.88 6.93
CA ARG A 17 32.28 -24.01 5.74
C ARG A 17 33.11 -22.75 5.97
N MET A 18 33.00 -22.14 7.15
CA MET A 18 33.81 -20.98 7.52
C MET A 18 35.30 -21.32 7.58
N TYR A 19 35.65 -22.48 8.13
CA TYR A 19 37.03 -22.95 8.14
C TYR A 19 37.56 -23.17 6.72
N LEU A 20 36.78 -23.82 5.86
CA LEU A 20 37.13 -24.00 4.45
C LEU A 20 37.39 -22.67 3.73
N LEU A 21 36.58 -21.64 4.01
CA LEU A 21 36.80 -20.29 3.48
C LEU A 21 38.11 -19.68 3.99
N CYS A 22 38.47 -19.88 5.26
CA CYS A 22 39.77 -19.43 5.81
C CYS A 22 40.95 -20.16 5.15
N CYS A 23 40.79 -21.43 4.78
CA CYS A 23 41.79 -22.15 4.01
C CYS A 23 41.91 -21.61 2.58
N ALA A 24 40.79 -21.30 1.93
CA ALA A 24 40.72 -20.87 0.53
C ALA A 24 41.22 -19.44 0.27
N PHE A 25 41.17 -18.57 1.28
CA PHE A 25 41.41 -17.13 1.13
C PHE A 25 42.47 -16.61 2.10
N ASP A 26 43.18 -15.55 1.72
CA ASP A 26 44.18 -14.87 2.56
C ASP A 26 43.55 -14.19 3.77
N SER A 27 42.39 -13.56 3.58
CA SER A 27 41.63 -12.99 4.68
C SER A 27 40.13 -13.21 4.55
N VAL A 28 39.48 -13.45 5.70
CA VAL A 28 38.03 -13.65 5.81
C VAL A 28 37.52 -12.73 6.91
N HIS A 29 36.56 -11.87 6.59
CA HIS A 29 35.96 -10.93 7.53
C HIS A 29 34.46 -11.12 7.61
N ILE A 30 33.90 -11.08 8.81
CA ILE A 30 32.45 -11.11 9.02
C ILE A 30 31.98 -9.68 9.35
N LYS A 31 30.98 -9.20 8.62
CA LYS A 31 30.43 -7.85 8.76
C LYS A 31 28.92 -7.86 8.72
N LYS A 32 28.29 -7.09 9.61
CA LYS A 32 26.88 -6.71 9.51
C LYS A 32 26.80 -5.25 9.06
N PRO A 33 26.50 -4.96 7.79
CA PRO A 33 26.41 -3.58 7.32
C PRO A 33 25.21 -2.87 7.95
N VAL A 34 25.30 -1.56 8.15
CA VAL A 34 24.21 -0.73 8.72
C VAL A 34 22.95 -0.77 7.85
N THR A 35 23.09 -1.05 6.55
CA THR A 35 21.98 -1.23 5.61
C THR A 35 21.23 -2.56 5.79
N SER A 36 21.80 -3.54 6.49
CA SER A 36 21.08 -4.75 6.92
C SER A 36 20.29 -4.43 8.18
N LYS A 37 19.04 -4.93 8.26
CA LYS A 37 18.20 -4.77 9.46
C LYS A 37 18.95 -5.24 10.70
N GLN A 38 19.06 -4.40 11.71
CA GLN A 38 19.88 -4.68 12.89
C GLN A 38 19.35 -5.86 13.71
N GLY A 39 18.02 -6.01 13.83
CA GLY A 39 17.38 -7.08 14.61
C GLY A 39 17.32 -8.45 13.93
N ASN A 40 17.83 -8.61 12.71
CA ASN A 40 17.90 -9.92 12.05
C ASN A 40 19.28 -10.57 12.23
N SER A 41 19.39 -11.85 11.88
CA SER A 41 20.65 -12.61 11.94
C SER A 41 21.54 -12.43 10.71
N GLU A 42 21.15 -11.61 9.74
CA GLU A 42 21.89 -11.44 8.48
C GLU A 42 23.27 -10.80 8.72
N ILE A 43 24.29 -11.46 8.19
CA ILE A 43 25.70 -11.06 8.18
C ILE A 43 26.32 -11.36 6.81
N TYR A 44 27.47 -10.76 6.53
CA TYR A 44 28.21 -10.93 5.29
C TYR A 44 29.62 -11.41 5.60
N VAL A 45 30.01 -12.51 4.97
CA VAL A 45 31.38 -13.01 4.96
C VAL A 45 32.08 -12.45 3.73
N ILE A 46 33.18 -11.74 3.95
CA ILE A 46 33.97 -11.05 2.93
C ILE A 46 35.33 -11.74 2.85
N CYS A 47 35.55 -12.51 1.79
CA CYS A 47 36.79 -13.24 1.56
C CYS A 47 37.65 -12.54 0.49
N ARG A 48 38.94 -12.34 0.80
CA ARG A 48 39.91 -11.62 -0.04
C ARG A 48 41.16 -12.47 -0.28
N GLY A 49 41.75 -12.34 -1.47
CA GLY A 49 42.95 -13.08 -1.87
C GLY A 49 42.69 -14.58 -1.99
N PHE A 50 42.07 -15.04 -3.09
CA PHE A 50 41.87 -16.47 -3.30
C PHE A 50 43.23 -17.13 -3.53
N LYS A 51 43.57 -18.14 -2.74
CA LYS A 51 44.91 -18.77 -2.75
C LYS A 51 45.11 -19.75 -3.92
N GLY A 52 44.04 -20.17 -4.58
CA GLY A 52 44.05 -21.17 -5.64
C GLY A 52 43.40 -22.49 -5.24
N LEU A 53 42.94 -23.25 -6.23
CA LEU A 53 42.19 -24.49 -6.04
C LEU A 53 42.99 -25.55 -5.27
N GLN A 54 44.30 -25.63 -5.50
CA GLN A 54 45.20 -26.60 -4.89
C GLN A 54 45.20 -26.59 -3.36
N TYR A 55 44.82 -25.47 -2.73
CA TYR A 55 44.74 -25.34 -1.27
C TYR A 55 43.46 -25.95 -0.66
N VAL A 56 42.45 -26.20 -1.49
CA VAL A 56 41.14 -26.69 -1.04
C VAL A 56 40.68 -27.96 -1.75
N GLU A 57 41.27 -28.28 -2.89
CA GLU A 57 40.96 -29.47 -3.69
C GLU A 57 40.97 -30.77 -2.86
N PRO A 58 41.97 -31.05 -2.00
CA PRO A 58 41.94 -32.26 -1.16
C PRO A 58 40.74 -32.28 -0.19
N LEU A 59 40.39 -31.11 0.36
CA LEU A 59 39.29 -30.94 1.31
C LEU A 59 37.93 -31.08 0.62
N ILE A 60 37.82 -30.58 -0.61
CA ILE A 60 36.62 -30.67 -1.44
C ILE A 60 36.39 -32.11 -1.91
N HIS A 61 37.44 -32.82 -2.31
CA HIS A 61 37.33 -34.24 -2.66
C HIS A 61 36.89 -35.09 -1.47
N GLN A 62 37.42 -34.84 -0.27
CA GLN A 62 36.96 -35.49 0.95
C GLN A 62 35.47 -35.21 1.22
N PHE A 63 35.03 -33.95 1.03
CA PHE A 63 33.62 -33.57 1.16
C PHE A 63 32.69 -34.31 0.19
N PHE A 64 33.06 -34.40 -1.10
CA PHE A 64 32.22 -35.05 -2.11
C PHE A 64 32.34 -36.59 -2.13
N SER A 65 33.41 -37.16 -1.57
CA SER A 65 33.56 -38.62 -1.42
C SER A 65 32.64 -39.24 -0.35
N THR A 66 32.01 -38.40 0.48
CA THR A 66 31.17 -38.82 1.62
C THR A 66 29.67 -38.55 1.41
N THR A 67 29.27 -38.17 0.19
CA THR A 67 27.93 -37.60 -0.13
C THR A 67 26.79 -38.61 -0.22
N ASP A 68 27.04 -39.92 -0.13
CA ASP A 68 26.00 -40.97 -0.09
C ASP A 68 25.31 -41.12 1.29
N ARG A 69 25.56 -40.22 2.24
CA ARG A 69 25.00 -40.29 3.59
C ARG A 69 24.07 -39.12 3.85
N THR A 70 22.86 -39.45 4.30
CA THR A 70 21.84 -38.50 4.76
C THR A 70 22.45 -37.40 5.62
N LEU A 71 22.28 -36.15 5.16
CA LEU A 71 23.05 -34.94 5.46
C LEU A 71 23.07 -34.42 6.92
N SER A 72 22.67 -35.19 7.94
CA SER A 72 22.57 -34.68 9.32
C SER A 72 23.75 -35.01 10.24
N ASP A 73 24.44 -36.14 10.04
CA ASP A 73 25.30 -36.69 11.11
C ASP A 73 26.81 -36.53 10.88
N HIS A 74 27.23 -35.89 9.79
CA HIS A 74 28.64 -35.78 9.42
C HIS A 74 29.05 -34.34 9.09
N CYS A 75 29.87 -33.74 9.95
CA CYS A 75 30.52 -32.44 9.72
C CYS A 75 31.84 -32.68 8.93
N LEU A 76 32.19 -31.82 7.97
CA LEU A 76 33.40 -31.95 7.12
C LEU A 76 34.70 -32.01 7.94
N PHE A 77 34.74 -31.28 9.05
CA PHE A 77 35.88 -31.28 9.97
C PHE A 77 35.41 -31.70 11.36
N PRO A 78 35.99 -32.77 11.95
CA PRO A 78 35.79 -33.09 13.35
C PRO A 78 36.18 -31.88 14.22
N LEU A 79 35.40 -31.60 15.27
CA LEU A 79 35.65 -30.44 16.14
C LEU A 79 37.07 -30.42 16.71
N LYS A 80 37.63 -31.59 17.02
CA LYS A 80 39.00 -31.78 17.54
C LYS A 80 40.10 -31.39 16.54
N GLU A 81 39.80 -31.37 15.25
CA GLU A 81 40.75 -31.03 14.18
C GLU A 81 40.73 -29.54 13.81
N LEU A 82 39.71 -28.80 14.27
CA LEU A 82 39.62 -27.37 14.04
C LEU A 82 40.59 -26.61 14.96
N PRO A 83 41.36 -25.64 14.44
CA PRO A 83 42.28 -24.85 15.26
C PRO A 83 41.54 -24.12 16.39
N LYS A 84 42.13 -24.18 17.60
CA LYS A 84 41.54 -23.56 18.81
C LYS A 84 41.32 -22.05 18.65
N ASP A 85 42.25 -21.36 17.99
CA ASP A 85 42.15 -19.91 17.75
C ASP A 85 41.02 -19.57 16.78
N PHE A 86 40.79 -20.41 15.77
CA PHE A 86 39.65 -20.29 14.87
C PHE A 86 38.33 -20.48 15.63
N LEU A 87 38.23 -21.55 16.44
CA LEU A 87 37.04 -21.82 17.26
C LEU A 87 36.75 -20.67 18.24
N SER A 88 37.79 -20.15 18.91
CA SER A 88 37.68 -18.99 19.80
C SER A 88 37.16 -17.75 19.06
N SER A 89 37.68 -17.49 17.86
CA SER A 89 37.27 -16.36 17.02
C SER A 89 35.82 -16.49 16.56
N MET A 90 35.42 -17.69 16.12
CA MET A 90 34.03 -17.97 15.73
C MET A 90 33.07 -17.81 16.91
N TYR A 91 33.41 -18.33 18.09
CA TYR A 91 32.60 -18.16 19.29
C TYR A 91 32.43 -16.68 19.66
N LYS A 92 33.52 -15.92 19.74
CA LYS A 92 33.48 -14.47 20.04
C LYS A 92 32.63 -13.71 19.02
N CYS A 93 32.78 -14.04 17.73
CA CYS A 93 32.03 -13.42 16.65
C CYS A 93 30.53 -13.73 16.74
N SER A 94 30.18 -15.00 16.95
CA SER A 94 28.79 -15.45 17.13
C SER A 94 28.14 -14.79 18.34
N LYS A 95 28.85 -14.75 19.48
CA LYS A 95 28.39 -14.10 20.70
C LYS A 95 28.11 -12.61 20.47
N TYR A 96 29.09 -11.89 19.90
CA TYR A 96 28.96 -10.46 19.62
C TYR A 96 27.73 -10.11 18.76
N PHE A 97 27.53 -10.80 17.64
CA PHE A 97 26.38 -10.52 16.78
C PHE A 97 25.04 -10.94 17.40
N SER A 98 25.03 -12.01 18.21
CA SER A 98 23.81 -12.44 18.90
C SER A 98 23.41 -11.46 20.00
N GLU A 99 24.37 -10.97 20.80
CA GLU A 99 24.12 -9.97 21.85
C GLU A 99 23.61 -8.66 21.25
N LEU A 100 24.23 -8.18 20.16
CA LEU A 100 23.73 -7.01 19.43
C LEU A 100 22.30 -7.24 18.90
N GLN A 101 22.03 -8.41 18.33
CA GLN A 101 20.71 -8.73 17.80
C GLN A 101 19.66 -8.70 18.91
N MET A 102 19.94 -9.35 20.06
CA MET A 102 19.06 -9.38 21.22
C MET A 102 18.77 -7.97 21.73
N GLN A 103 19.80 -7.16 21.95
CA GLN A 103 19.65 -5.77 22.40
C GLN A 103 18.76 -4.94 21.48
N ILE A 104 18.92 -5.09 20.16
CA ILE A 104 18.10 -4.37 19.18
C ILE A 104 16.66 -4.87 19.18
N ILE A 105 16.43 -6.18 19.32
CA ILE A 105 15.08 -6.73 19.41
C ILE A 105 14.37 -6.19 20.65
N GLU A 106 15.01 -6.23 21.82
CA GLU A 106 14.43 -5.72 23.07
C GLU A 106 14.12 -4.22 22.98
N ASN A 107 15.07 -3.41 22.51
CA ASN A 107 14.85 -1.97 22.33
C ASN A 107 13.72 -1.68 21.33
N ASN A 108 13.60 -2.46 20.25
CA ASN A 108 12.48 -2.31 19.32
C ASN A 108 11.12 -2.65 19.96
N ILE A 109 11.06 -3.66 20.83
CA ILE A 109 9.83 -4.02 21.56
C ILE A 109 9.47 -2.90 22.54
N GLU A 110 10.42 -2.42 23.34
CA GLU A 110 10.23 -1.34 24.30
C GLU A 110 9.72 -0.06 23.60
N ARG A 111 10.41 0.38 22.55
CA ARG A 111 10.01 1.56 21.76
C ARG A 111 8.66 1.40 21.05
N PHE A 112 8.32 0.19 20.65
CA PHE A 112 7.03 -0.06 20.02
C PHE A 112 5.87 0.14 21.00
N LEU A 113 6.06 -0.26 22.27
CA LEU A 113 5.07 -0.10 23.33
C LEU A 113 5.01 1.34 23.85
N GLN A 114 6.14 2.06 23.87
CA GLN A 114 6.26 3.42 24.42
C GLN A 114 6.41 4.48 23.32
N LYS A 115 5.57 4.45 22.27
CA LYS A 115 5.67 5.41 21.16
C LYS A 115 5.47 6.85 21.63
N ASN A 116 6.49 7.70 21.49
CA ASN A 116 6.39 9.15 21.65
C ASN A 116 6.45 9.86 20.28
N GLU A 117 5.71 10.96 20.10
CA GLU A 117 5.76 11.77 18.87
C GLU A 117 7.14 12.40 18.65
N ASP A 118 7.86 12.74 19.72
CA ASP A 118 9.21 13.29 19.68
C ASP A 118 10.24 12.31 19.07
N ASP A 119 10.04 11.00 19.25
CA ASP A 119 10.91 9.97 18.70
C ASP A 119 10.83 9.93 17.17
N ILE A 120 9.63 10.11 16.61
CA ILE A 120 9.41 10.09 15.16
C ILE A 120 10.13 11.27 14.50
N LYS A 121 10.05 12.45 15.12
CA LYS A 121 10.73 13.65 14.63
C LYS A 121 12.24 13.47 14.68
N SER A 122 12.76 13.01 15.82
CA SER A 122 14.19 12.76 16.02
C SER A 122 14.76 11.72 15.03
N LEU A 123 14.01 10.64 14.77
CA LEU A 123 14.40 9.63 13.78
C LEU A 123 14.43 10.19 12.36
N THR A 124 13.48 11.06 12.01
CA THR A 124 13.42 11.70 10.69
C THR A 124 14.63 12.62 10.48
N GLU A 125 15.00 13.39 11.49
CA GLU A 125 16.18 14.26 11.47
C GLU A 125 17.47 13.44 11.31
N LEU A 126 17.60 12.32 12.06
CA LEU A 126 18.74 11.42 11.93
C LEU A 126 18.85 10.82 10.53
N GLN A 127 17.73 10.36 9.95
CA GLN A 127 17.69 9.83 8.58
C GLN A 127 18.15 10.87 7.56
N TYR A 128 17.72 12.12 7.71
CA TYR A 128 18.15 13.22 6.85
C TYR A 128 19.66 13.48 6.98
N CYS A 129 20.19 13.49 8.21
CA CYS A 129 21.63 13.63 8.45
C CYS A 129 22.45 12.50 7.81
N VAL A 130 22.00 11.25 7.92
CA VAL A 130 22.65 10.09 7.28
C VAL A 130 22.62 10.23 5.76
N ALA A 131 21.48 10.59 5.17
CA ALA A 131 21.33 10.79 3.74
C ALA A 131 22.26 11.90 3.23
N LYS A 132 22.31 13.04 3.92
CA LYS A 132 23.21 14.15 3.59
C LYS A 132 24.69 13.74 3.68
N THR A 133 25.06 12.98 4.71
CA THR A 133 26.41 12.46 4.86
C THR A 133 26.80 11.52 3.72
N TYR A 134 25.88 10.66 3.28
CA TYR A 134 26.09 9.76 2.16
C TYR A 134 26.31 10.53 0.85
N VAL A 135 25.45 11.51 0.55
CA VAL A 135 25.58 12.39 -0.64
C VAL A 135 26.94 13.09 -0.66
N ASN A 136 27.34 13.68 0.47
CA ASN A 136 28.61 14.41 0.58
C ASN A 136 29.83 13.47 0.46
N ARG A 137 29.80 12.33 1.15
CA ARG A 137 30.91 11.38 1.18
C ARG A 137 31.19 10.75 -0.18
N PHE A 138 30.14 10.43 -0.93
CA PHE A 138 30.24 9.78 -2.23
C PHE A 138 30.11 10.77 -3.41
N GLN A 139 30.03 12.08 -3.13
CA GLN A 139 29.92 13.14 -4.13
C GLN A 139 28.77 12.88 -5.12
N ILE A 140 27.61 12.47 -4.59
CA ILE A 140 26.43 12.17 -5.40
C ILE A 140 25.90 13.48 -5.97
N LYS A 141 25.82 13.55 -7.29
CA LYS A 141 25.31 14.73 -8.01
C LYS A 141 23.84 14.51 -8.39
N PRO A 142 23.04 15.59 -8.45
CA PRO A 142 21.74 15.55 -9.10
C PRO A 142 21.88 15.02 -10.53
N ILE A 143 20.87 14.29 -11.01
CA ILE A 143 20.80 13.91 -12.42
C ILE A 143 20.61 15.18 -13.27
N ASP A 144 21.13 15.18 -14.49
CA ASP A 144 20.89 16.27 -15.41
C ASP A 144 19.37 16.38 -15.71
N PRO A 145 18.75 17.57 -15.64
CA PRO A 145 17.32 17.73 -15.91
C PRO A 145 16.87 17.19 -17.27
N SER A 146 17.75 17.17 -18.27
CA SER A 146 17.49 16.59 -19.59
C SER A 146 17.39 15.06 -19.58
N GLN A 147 17.95 14.41 -18.57
CA GLN A 147 17.91 12.96 -18.36
C GLN A 147 16.78 12.53 -17.42
N GLU A 148 15.99 13.48 -16.91
CA GLU A 148 14.81 13.18 -16.10
C GLU A 148 13.73 12.54 -16.98
N ILE A 149 13.32 11.32 -16.65
CA ILE A 149 12.25 10.60 -17.35
C ILE A 149 10.93 11.39 -17.27
N VAL A 150 10.66 11.99 -16.12
CA VAL A 150 9.53 12.89 -15.90
C VAL A 150 10.06 14.10 -15.16
N GLY A 151 10.24 15.22 -15.86
CA GLY A 151 10.87 16.42 -15.32
C GLY A 151 10.26 16.86 -13.97
N LEU A 152 11.10 17.24 -13.01
CA LEU A 152 10.73 17.70 -11.66
C LEU A 152 9.65 18.79 -11.69
N ASN A 153 9.76 19.72 -12.63
CA ASN A 153 8.80 20.80 -12.84
C ASN A 153 7.43 20.30 -13.31
N LYS A 154 7.37 19.20 -14.08
CA LYS A 154 6.10 18.56 -14.48
C LYS A 154 5.45 17.85 -13.31
N LEU A 155 6.24 17.21 -12.44
CA LEU A 155 5.72 16.59 -11.21
C LEU A 155 5.22 17.64 -10.22
N GLN A 156 5.94 18.75 -10.04
CA GLN A 156 5.52 19.88 -9.19
C GLN A 156 4.30 20.62 -9.75
N ALA A 157 4.21 20.83 -11.07
CA ALA A 157 3.03 21.43 -11.69
C ALA A 157 1.76 20.54 -11.61
N ILE A 158 1.94 19.22 -11.42
CA ILE A 158 0.85 18.27 -11.16
C ILE A 158 0.51 18.19 -9.67
N GLN A 159 1.43 18.58 -8.78
CA GLN A 159 1.24 18.78 -7.34
C GLN A 159 0.55 20.12 -7.06
N PHE A 160 -0.70 20.27 -7.52
CA PHE A 160 -1.61 21.02 -6.68
C PHE A 160 -1.63 20.33 -5.31
N ASP A 161 -1.75 21.09 -4.23
CA ASP A 161 -1.84 20.55 -2.86
C ASP A 161 -3.16 19.78 -2.63
N LEU A 162 -3.81 19.29 -3.70
CA LEU A 162 -4.93 18.32 -3.77
C LEU A 162 -4.73 17.23 -2.72
N PRO A 163 -5.82 16.67 -2.13
CA PRO A 163 -5.72 15.63 -1.12
C PRO A 163 -4.69 14.61 -1.56
N LYS A 164 -3.53 14.65 -0.89
CA LYS A 164 -2.31 14.06 -1.41
C LYS A 164 -2.64 12.62 -1.74
N VAL A 165 -2.23 12.17 -2.93
CA VAL A 165 -2.16 10.75 -3.23
C VAL A 165 -1.19 10.18 -2.21
N SER A 166 -1.71 9.76 -1.06
CA SER A 166 -0.91 9.22 0.02
C SER A 166 -0.40 7.88 -0.47
N THR A 167 0.76 7.89 -1.11
CA THR A 167 1.57 6.69 -1.38
C THR A 167 2.11 6.12 -0.08
N LYS A 168 2.09 6.92 0.99
CA LYS A 168 1.94 6.38 2.33
C LYS A 168 0.57 5.71 2.38
N ARG A 169 0.51 4.40 2.07
CA ARG A 169 -0.23 3.52 2.98
C ARG A 169 0.20 4.03 4.35
N LEU A 170 -0.71 4.64 5.13
CA LEU A 170 -0.54 4.69 6.57
C LEU A 170 -0.03 3.30 6.87
N ALA A 171 1.27 3.19 7.20
CA ALA A 171 1.89 1.91 7.41
C ALA A 171 1.05 1.38 8.54
N MET A 172 0.10 0.52 8.18
CA MET A 172 -0.94 0.07 9.07
C MET A 172 -0.17 -0.34 10.30
N ASN A 173 -0.50 0.28 11.45
CA ASN A 173 0.15 0.07 12.73
C ASN A 173 -0.12 -1.36 13.25
N TYR A 174 -0.23 -2.32 12.35
CA TYR A 174 -0.59 -3.70 12.57
C TYR A 174 0.65 -4.55 12.41
N SER A 175 0.98 -5.24 13.48
CA SER A 175 1.89 -6.37 13.49
C SER A 175 1.50 -7.40 12.43
N PHE A 176 2.42 -8.29 12.05
CA PHE A 176 2.12 -9.42 11.16
C PHE A 176 0.91 -10.24 11.67
N ASN A 177 0.81 -10.41 12.99
CA ASN A 177 -0.29 -11.13 13.63
C ASN A 177 -1.64 -10.40 13.50
N GLU A 178 -1.68 -9.07 13.52
CA GLU A 178 -2.92 -8.32 13.25
C GLU A 178 -3.33 -8.39 11.78
N LYS A 179 -2.37 -8.50 10.86
CA LYS A 179 -2.67 -8.79 9.44
C LYS A 179 -3.24 -10.21 9.29
N GLN A 180 -2.69 -11.18 10.01
CA GLN A 180 -3.18 -12.56 10.05
C GLN A 180 -4.61 -12.63 10.61
N ARG A 181 -4.86 -11.98 11.76
CA ARG A 181 -6.20 -11.90 12.36
C ARG A 181 -7.24 -11.26 11.44
N ARG A 182 -6.85 -10.27 10.63
CA ARG A 182 -7.74 -9.68 9.62
C ARG A 182 -8.08 -10.63 8.48
N ILE A 183 -7.19 -11.54 8.12
CA ILE A 183 -7.49 -12.61 7.15
C ILE A 183 -8.51 -13.60 7.76
N GLU A 184 -8.48 -13.75 9.09
CA GLU A 184 -9.40 -14.60 9.87
C GLU A 184 -10.68 -13.89 10.33
N CYS A 185 -10.77 -12.56 10.15
CA CYS A 185 -11.95 -11.78 10.55
C CYS A 185 -13.16 -12.22 9.73
N GLN A 186 -14.25 -12.54 10.42
CA GLN A 186 -15.53 -12.78 9.75
C GLN A 186 -15.99 -11.50 9.05
N ALA A 187 -16.66 -11.63 7.89
CA ALA A 187 -17.15 -10.50 7.11
C ALA A 187 -17.95 -9.48 7.96
N SER A 188 -18.64 -9.94 9.01
CA SER A 188 -19.38 -9.09 9.95
C SER A 188 -18.49 -8.11 10.74
N ASP A 189 -17.31 -8.54 11.18
CA ASP A 189 -16.40 -7.71 11.97
C ASP A 189 -15.72 -6.65 11.10
N GLU A 190 -15.34 -7.03 9.88
CA GLU A 190 -14.82 -6.09 8.88
C GLU A 190 -15.90 -5.08 8.46
N ALA A 191 -17.18 -5.49 8.37
CA ALA A 191 -18.28 -4.58 8.09
C ALA A 191 -18.47 -3.55 9.20
N LYS A 192 -18.43 -3.97 10.47
CA LYS A 192 -18.49 -3.06 11.62
C LYS A 192 -17.32 -2.08 11.62
N LEU A 193 -16.10 -2.59 11.41
CA LEU A 193 -14.91 -1.76 11.32
C LEU A 193 -15.02 -0.73 10.19
N LEU A 194 -15.46 -1.15 9.01
CA LEU A 194 -15.61 -0.25 7.87
C LEU A 194 -16.69 0.80 8.15
N GLN A 195 -17.81 0.40 8.77
CA GLN A 195 -18.85 1.33 9.17
C GLN A 195 -18.33 2.38 10.16
N ASP A 196 -17.55 1.97 11.16
CA ASP A 196 -16.93 2.87 12.12
C ASP A 196 -15.93 3.83 11.44
N GLN A 197 -15.13 3.33 10.50
CA GLN A 197 -14.19 4.15 9.74
C GLN A 197 -14.89 5.19 8.86
N VAL A 198 -16.02 4.83 8.24
CA VAL A 198 -16.85 5.75 7.45
C VAL A 198 -17.52 6.77 8.37
N ASN A 199 -18.09 6.36 9.50
CA ASN A 199 -18.77 7.24 10.44
C ASN A 199 -17.83 8.25 11.09
N ASN A 200 -16.58 7.86 11.35
CA ASN A 200 -15.56 8.72 11.94
C ASN A 200 -14.79 9.54 10.90
N TYR A 201 -15.10 9.40 9.60
CA TYR A 201 -14.46 10.17 8.56
C TYR A 201 -14.84 11.64 8.68
N LYS A 202 -13.86 12.50 8.99
CA LYS A 202 -14.05 13.95 9.02
C LYS A 202 -13.99 14.49 7.60
N GLN A 203 -14.94 15.37 7.27
CA GLN A 203 -14.98 16.05 5.97
C GLN A 203 -13.62 16.67 5.64
N THR A 204 -13.15 16.45 4.41
CA THR A 204 -11.94 17.10 3.91
C THR A 204 -12.34 18.45 3.35
N PRO A 205 -11.74 19.56 3.82
CA PRO A 205 -12.02 20.87 3.27
C PRO A 205 -11.56 20.91 1.81
N TRP A 206 -12.46 21.35 0.92
CA TRP A 206 -12.10 21.61 -0.47
C TRP A 206 -11.43 22.96 -0.55
N ASN A 207 -10.12 22.96 -0.78
CA ASN A 207 -9.32 24.18 -0.76
C ASN A 207 -9.01 24.73 -2.16
N TYR A 208 -9.60 24.17 -3.21
CA TYR A 208 -9.19 24.42 -4.61
C TYR A 208 -10.21 25.21 -5.43
N ASP A 209 -11.12 25.93 -4.78
CA ASP A 209 -12.15 26.71 -5.51
C ASP A 209 -11.54 27.78 -6.41
N LYS A 210 -10.32 28.25 -6.11
CA LYS A 210 -9.63 29.26 -6.91
C LYS A 210 -8.94 28.66 -8.15
N GLU A 211 -8.56 27.39 -8.09
CA GLU A 211 -7.88 26.66 -9.16
C GLU A 211 -8.84 25.87 -10.06
N VAL A 212 -10.08 25.67 -9.62
CA VAL A 212 -11.11 24.95 -10.39
C VAL A 212 -12.08 25.95 -11.04
N SER A 213 -12.04 26.01 -12.37
CA SER A 213 -13.08 26.69 -13.14
C SER A 213 -14.31 25.80 -13.27
N TRP A 214 -15.38 26.18 -12.57
CA TRP A 214 -16.68 25.56 -12.74
C TRP A 214 -17.38 26.15 -13.95
N TYR A 215 -17.66 25.32 -14.95
CA TYR A 215 -18.48 25.70 -16.10
C TYR A 215 -19.94 25.35 -15.83
N THR A 216 -20.81 26.33 -15.97
CA THR A 216 -22.26 26.17 -15.86
C THR A 216 -22.88 25.89 -17.24
N ALA A 217 -24.15 25.49 -17.25
CA ALA A 217 -24.92 25.34 -18.48
C ALA A 217 -25.01 26.65 -19.30
N LYS A 218 -24.84 27.82 -18.65
CA LYS A 218 -24.81 29.12 -19.34
C LYS A 218 -23.48 29.37 -20.06
N ASP A 219 -22.39 28.81 -19.54
CA ASP A 219 -21.04 28.94 -20.12
C ASP A 219 -20.84 27.96 -21.29
N ALA A 220 -21.46 26.79 -21.19
CA ALA A 220 -21.50 25.80 -22.24
C ALA A 220 -22.50 26.22 -23.34
N LYS A 221 -22.04 26.95 -24.37
CA LYS A 221 -22.78 27.11 -25.66
C LYS A 221 -22.82 25.79 -26.45
N ILE A 222 -23.13 24.69 -25.77
CA ILE A 222 -23.09 23.35 -26.33
C ILE A 222 -24.51 23.00 -26.76
N ASP A 223 -24.71 22.85 -28.07
CA ASP A 223 -25.86 22.12 -28.57
C ASP A 223 -25.69 20.64 -28.19
N LEU A 224 -26.51 20.16 -27.24
CA LEU A 224 -26.45 18.79 -26.76
C LEU A 224 -26.61 17.75 -27.89
N LEU A 225 -27.26 18.12 -29.00
CA LEU A 225 -27.42 17.27 -30.18
C LEU A 225 -26.11 17.09 -30.97
N SER A 226 -25.12 17.96 -30.75
CA SER A 226 -23.80 17.93 -31.41
C SER A 226 -22.73 17.16 -30.63
N VAL A 227 -23.04 16.71 -29.41
CA VAL A 227 -22.07 16.01 -28.54
C VAL A 227 -21.98 14.54 -28.93
N ASN A 228 -20.91 14.18 -29.63
CA ASN A 228 -20.60 12.77 -29.87
C ASN A 228 -19.71 12.22 -28.74
N MET A 229 -20.30 11.45 -27.82
CA MET A 229 -19.57 10.85 -26.71
C MET A 229 -18.72 9.66 -27.21
N GLN A 230 -17.40 9.84 -27.26
CA GLN A 230 -16.47 8.74 -27.52
C GLN A 230 -15.96 8.14 -26.21
N MET A 231 -15.90 6.81 -26.15
CA MET A 231 -15.58 6.09 -24.92
C MET A 231 -14.31 5.27 -25.07
N GLY A 232 -13.42 5.41 -24.08
CA GLY A 232 -12.19 4.64 -23.97
C GLY A 232 -12.39 3.30 -23.26
N LYS A 233 -11.28 2.59 -23.04
CA LYS A 233 -11.28 1.33 -22.29
C LYS A 233 -11.83 1.55 -20.87
N PRO A 234 -12.75 0.72 -20.39
CA PRO A 234 -13.36 0.91 -19.08
C PRO A 234 -12.40 0.63 -17.94
N VAL A 235 -12.60 1.33 -16.82
CA VAL A 235 -11.85 1.16 -15.57
C VAL A 235 -12.67 0.33 -14.59
N SER A 236 -12.14 -0.81 -14.15
CA SER A 236 -12.83 -1.71 -13.21
C SER A 236 -12.66 -1.29 -11.75
N ILE A 237 -11.51 -0.71 -11.39
CA ILE A 237 -11.18 -0.30 -10.01
C ILE A 237 -10.54 1.08 -10.08
N ILE A 238 -11.12 2.03 -9.35
CA ILE A 238 -10.52 3.34 -9.11
C ILE A 238 -9.51 3.16 -7.99
N ARG A 239 -8.22 3.35 -8.30
CA ARG A 239 -7.15 3.26 -7.30
C ARG A 239 -6.78 4.63 -6.73
N ASN A 240 -7.08 5.69 -7.45
CA ASN A 240 -6.82 7.07 -7.09
C ASN A 240 -7.76 8.01 -7.86
N SER A 241 -8.04 9.17 -7.29
CA SER A 241 -8.77 10.25 -7.95
C SER A 241 -8.23 11.58 -7.45
N LYS A 242 -8.23 12.61 -8.31
CA LYS A 242 -7.97 13.99 -7.89
C LYS A 242 -9.17 14.63 -7.18
N PHE A 243 -10.34 14.01 -7.31
CA PHE A 243 -11.62 14.54 -6.82
C PHE A 243 -12.16 13.77 -5.61
N CYS A 244 -11.44 12.74 -5.15
CA CYS A 244 -11.84 11.94 -4.01
C CYS A 244 -10.59 11.54 -3.23
N VAL A 245 -10.68 11.67 -1.91
CA VAL A 245 -9.61 11.26 -1.00
C VAL A 245 -9.37 9.74 -1.07
N ASN A 246 -8.12 9.33 -0.87
CA ASN A 246 -7.73 7.93 -0.98
C ASN A 246 -8.43 7.03 0.04
N GLU A 247 -8.73 7.55 1.23
CA GLU A 247 -9.43 6.85 2.31
C GLU A 247 -10.82 6.41 1.85
N LEU A 248 -11.61 7.32 1.24
CA LEU A 248 -12.94 6.97 0.74
C LEU A 248 -12.88 6.00 -0.44
N ILE A 249 -11.86 6.12 -1.30
CA ILE A 249 -11.61 5.15 -2.38
C ILE A 249 -11.27 3.77 -1.82
N ASP A 250 -10.43 3.70 -0.79
CA ASP A 250 -10.08 2.47 -0.07
C ASP A 250 -11.31 1.84 0.57
N TYR A 251 -12.13 2.64 1.26
CA TYR A 251 -13.36 2.17 1.90
C TYR A 251 -14.33 1.60 0.86
N ASN A 252 -14.52 2.29 -0.26
CA ASN A 252 -15.35 1.81 -1.36
C ASN A 252 -14.81 0.51 -1.99
N ASN A 253 -13.50 0.43 -2.25
CA ASN A 253 -12.90 -0.77 -2.82
C ASN A 253 -13.00 -1.96 -1.85
N ARG A 254 -12.76 -1.76 -0.55
CA ARG A 254 -12.94 -2.78 0.50
C ARG A 254 -14.40 -3.24 0.56
N ALA A 255 -15.34 -2.30 0.60
CA ALA A 255 -16.76 -2.61 0.61
C ALA A 255 -17.17 -3.50 -0.58
N ARG A 256 -16.74 -3.13 -1.80
CA ARG A 256 -17.06 -3.87 -3.03
C ARG A 256 -16.40 -5.24 -3.10
N SER A 257 -15.17 -5.36 -2.60
CA SER A 257 -14.42 -6.62 -2.66
C SER A 257 -14.86 -7.65 -1.61
N LEU A 258 -15.33 -7.20 -0.45
CA LEU A 258 -15.61 -8.06 0.71
C LEU A 258 -17.10 -8.29 0.94
N PHE A 259 -17.95 -7.36 0.51
CA PHE A 259 -19.39 -7.47 0.65
C PHE A 259 -20.03 -7.58 -0.73
N THR A 260 -20.69 -8.71 -0.98
CA THR A 260 -21.68 -8.78 -2.04
C THR A 260 -22.82 -7.85 -1.66
N VAL A 261 -22.97 -6.73 -2.36
CA VAL A 261 -24.19 -5.90 -2.23
C VAL A 261 -25.34 -6.80 -2.65
N PRO A 262 -26.28 -7.15 -1.76
CA PRO A 262 -27.41 -7.99 -2.16
C PRO A 262 -28.21 -7.23 -3.22
N THR A 263 -28.14 -7.70 -4.47
CA THR A 263 -28.95 -7.19 -5.57
C THR A 263 -30.43 -7.38 -5.30
N ASP A 264 -30.75 -8.39 -4.49
CA ASP A 264 -32.08 -9.00 -4.40
C ASP A 264 -33.01 -8.30 -3.41
N ASP A 265 -32.56 -7.23 -2.75
CA ASP A 265 -33.37 -6.52 -1.76
C ASP A 265 -33.51 -5.01 -2.01
N ALA A 266 -33.84 -4.67 -3.26
CA ALA A 266 -34.17 -3.30 -3.63
C ALA A 266 -35.33 -2.73 -2.78
N ILE A 267 -36.28 -3.57 -2.34
CA ILE A 267 -37.41 -3.14 -1.52
C ILE A 267 -36.94 -2.72 -0.13
N LYS A 268 -36.19 -3.56 0.61
CA LYS A 268 -35.70 -3.15 1.95
C LYS A 268 -34.75 -1.97 1.87
N ARG A 269 -33.92 -1.85 0.83
CA ARG A 269 -33.03 -0.69 0.65
C ARG A 269 -33.83 0.60 0.44
N ARG A 270 -34.86 0.58 -0.42
CA ARG A 270 -35.74 1.74 -0.63
C ARG A 270 -36.45 2.14 0.66
N GLU A 271 -37.01 1.18 1.40
CA GLU A 271 -37.66 1.45 2.69
C GLU A 271 -36.68 1.99 3.73
N TYR A 272 -35.47 1.42 3.83
CA TYR A 272 -34.43 1.91 4.73
C TYR A 272 -34.11 3.40 4.50
N PHE A 273 -33.84 3.80 3.26
CA PHE A 273 -33.53 5.20 2.96
C PHE A 273 -34.75 6.10 3.09
N ARG A 274 -35.95 5.60 2.74
CA ARG A 274 -37.21 6.34 2.94
C ARG A 274 -37.44 6.68 4.42
N LEU A 275 -37.16 5.74 5.33
CA LEU A 275 -37.31 5.94 6.78
C LEU A 275 -36.29 6.94 7.37
N LYS A 276 -35.19 7.22 6.67
CA LYS A 276 -34.17 8.19 7.09
C LYS A 276 -34.51 9.63 6.72
N ILE A 277 -35.46 9.84 5.81
CA ILE A 277 -35.86 11.18 5.37
C ILE A 277 -36.94 11.72 6.32
N PRO A 278 -36.75 12.91 6.93
CA PRO A 278 -37.79 13.55 7.73
C PRO A 278 -39.06 13.74 6.91
N LYS A 279 -40.23 13.33 7.43
CA LYS A 279 -41.53 13.46 6.71
C LYS A 279 -41.80 14.89 6.22
N GLN A 280 -41.30 15.89 6.96
CA GLN A 280 -41.45 17.31 6.68
C GLN A 280 -40.68 17.75 5.41
N ALA A 281 -39.65 17.00 5.02
CA ALA A 281 -38.83 17.28 3.84
C ALA A 281 -39.42 16.69 2.55
N ILE A 282 -40.50 15.91 2.64
CA ILE A 282 -41.16 15.28 1.49
C ILE A 282 -42.36 16.16 1.09
N HIS A 283 -42.26 16.76 -0.09
CA HIS A 283 -43.34 17.44 -0.77
C HIS A 283 -43.93 16.54 -1.87
N GLY A 284 -45.26 16.60 -2.02
CA GLY A 284 -45.97 15.83 -3.05
C GLY A 284 -45.75 14.32 -2.96
N GLN A 285 -45.65 13.66 -4.09
CA GLN A 285 -45.29 12.26 -4.21
C GLN A 285 -43.77 12.08 -4.12
N LEU A 286 -43.30 11.06 -3.38
CA LEU A 286 -41.90 10.66 -3.38
C LEU A 286 -41.62 9.66 -4.51
N ILE A 287 -40.91 10.09 -5.55
CA ILE A 287 -40.40 9.21 -6.60
C ILE A 287 -39.02 8.71 -6.21
N VAL A 288 -38.86 7.40 -6.10
CA VAL A 288 -37.60 6.75 -5.72
C VAL A 288 -36.91 6.18 -6.97
N CYS A 289 -35.71 6.67 -7.26
CA CYS A 289 -34.81 6.15 -8.29
C CYS A 289 -33.64 5.44 -7.61
N ASP A 290 -33.62 4.11 -7.66
CA ASP A 290 -32.55 3.30 -7.05
C ASP A 290 -31.68 2.69 -8.13
N VAL A 291 -30.47 3.23 -8.29
CA VAL A 291 -29.47 2.78 -9.28
C VAL A 291 -28.44 1.81 -8.69
N THR A 292 -28.61 1.38 -7.43
CA THR A 292 -27.60 0.58 -6.69
C THR A 292 -27.24 -0.70 -7.44
N SER A 293 -28.22 -1.43 -7.99
CA SER A 293 -28.00 -2.68 -8.72
C SER A 293 -27.14 -2.49 -9.98
N ILE A 294 -27.28 -1.34 -10.65
CA ILE A 294 -26.50 -0.99 -11.84
C ILE A 294 -25.02 -0.88 -11.46
N TYR A 295 -24.72 -0.19 -10.35
CA TYR A 295 -23.35 0.03 -9.91
C TYR A 295 -22.77 -1.12 -9.07
N ALA A 296 -23.60 -2.02 -8.56
CA ALA A 296 -23.19 -3.27 -7.90
C ALA A 296 -22.71 -4.34 -8.89
N ASN A 297 -23.18 -4.31 -10.14
CA ASN A 297 -22.80 -5.32 -11.14
C ASN A 297 -21.39 -5.06 -11.70
N ASP A 298 -20.38 -5.78 -11.21
CA ASP A 298 -18.99 -5.66 -11.68
C ASP A 298 -18.76 -6.15 -13.12
N CYS A 299 -19.67 -6.93 -13.69
CA CYS A 299 -19.60 -7.39 -15.08
C CYS A 299 -19.96 -6.26 -16.08
N LEU A 300 -20.65 -5.22 -15.64
CA LEU A 300 -20.98 -4.07 -16.46
C LEU A 300 -19.86 -3.02 -16.39
N ASN A 301 -19.42 -2.58 -17.56
CA ASN A 301 -18.45 -1.49 -17.66
C ASN A 301 -19.07 -0.16 -17.18
N ASN A 302 -18.24 0.78 -16.69
CA ASN A 302 -18.73 2.04 -16.12
C ASN A 302 -19.55 2.89 -17.10
N CYS A 303 -19.21 2.81 -18.39
CA CYS A 303 -19.91 3.53 -19.44
C CYS A 303 -21.37 3.06 -19.56
N ARG A 304 -21.56 1.74 -19.56
CA ARG A 304 -22.88 1.12 -19.60
C ARG A 304 -23.64 1.41 -18.31
N LYS A 305 -22.97 1.34 -17.16
CA LYS A 305 -23.55 1.73 -15.87
C LYS A 305 -24.05 3.18 -15.88
N GLN A 306 -23.27 4.10 -16.46
CA GLN A 306 -23.64 5.50 -16.59
C GLN A 306 -24.87 5.67 -17.48
N LEU A 307 -24.87 5.07 -18.67
CA LEU A 307 -25.99 5.13 -19.59
C LEU A 307 -27.28 4.54 -18.98
N ASP A 308 -27.18 3.33 -18.39
CA ASP A 308 -28.32 2.66 -17.77
C ASP A 308 -28.83 3.47 -16.57
N SER A 309 -27.93 4.05 -15.76
CA SER A 309 -28.32 4.91 -14.63
C SER A 309 -28.97 6.22 -15.10
N LEU A 310 -28.46 6.85 -16.16
CA LEU A 310 -29.03 8.06 -16.72
C LEU A 310 -30.42 7.80 -17.32
N THR A 311 -30.58 6.67 -18.01
CA THR A 311 -31.86 6.22 -18.56
C THR A 311 -32.88 6.04 -17.44
N LEU A 312 -32.53 5.31 -16.38
CA LEU A 312 -33.41 5.10 -15.23
C LEU A 312 -33.74 6.42 -14.50
N ILE A 313 -32.78 7.33 -14.37
CA ILE A 313 -33.00 8.67 -13.81
C ILE A 313 -34.02 9.42 -14.67
N LEU A 314 -33.83 9.49 -15.99
CA LEU A 314 -34.74 10.18 -16.91
C LEU A 314 -36.15 9.59 -16.87
N GLU A 315 -36.29 8.27 -16.87
CA GLU A 315 -37.58 7.58 -16.74
C GLU A 315 -38.27 7.90 -15.40
N SER A 316 -37.51 8.04 -14.31
CA SER A 316 -38.06 8.47 -13.02
C SER A 316 -38.42 9.95 -13.03
N LEU A 317 -37.65 10.81 -13.68
CA LEU A 317 -37.95 12.24 -13.81
C LEU A 317 -39.23 12.47 -14.63
N MET A 318 -39.47 11.67 -15.68
CA MET A 318 -40.71 11.74 -16.46
C MET A 318 -41.98 11.44 -15.64
N LYS A 319 -41.85 10.80 -14.48
CA LYS A 319 -42.97 10.50 -13.56
C LYS A 319 -43.24 11.63 -12.57
N LEU A 320 -42.33 12.60 -12.43
CA LEU A 320 -42.47 13.69 -11.47
C LEU A 320 -43.49 14.73 -11.94
N LYS A 321 -44.26 15.26 -11.00
CA LYS A 321 -45.06 16.47 -11.15
C LYS A 321 -44.45 17.63 -10.37
N ALA A 322 -44.95 18.83 -10.61
CA ALA A 322 -44.54 20.01 -9.85
C ALA A 322 -44.78 19.79 -8.34
N SER A 323 -43.78 20.13 -7.53
CA SER A 323 -43.75 19.94 -6.06
C SER A 323 -43.56 18.50 -5.56
N ASP A 324 -43.35 17.52 -6.44
CA ASP A 324 -42.98 16.17 -6.02
C ASP A 324 -41.52 16.10 -5.54
N SER A 325 -41.23 15.10 -4.71
CA SER A 325 -39.90 14.85 -4.16
C SER A 325 -39.21 13.72 -4.90
N PHE A 326 -37.90 13.84 -5.07
CA PHE A 326 -37.07 12.84 -5.75
C PHE A 326 -36.02 12.26 -4.80
N LEU A 327 -35.99 10.93 -4.68
CA LEU A 327 -34.98 10.21 -3.90
C LEU A 327 -34.11 9.37 -4.84
N LEU A 328 -32.85 9.78 -5.00
CA LEU A 328 -31.85 9.04 -5.75
C LEU A 328 -30.98 8.19 -4.80
N ILE A 329 -30.98 6.87 -4.99
CA ILE A 329 -30.25 5.91 -4.14
C ILE A 329 -29.14 5.24 -4.94
N GLY A 330 -27.95 5.16 -4.33
CA GLY A 330 -26.83 4.36 -4.86
C GLY A 330 -26.08 4.99 -6.03
N TYR A 331 -26.26 6.29 -6.28
CA TYR A 331 -25.61 7.00 -7.38
C TYR A 331 -24.20 7.46 -6.99
N PRO A 332 -23.12 6.94 -7.61
CA PRO A 332 -21.76 7.20 -7.16
C PRO A 332 -21.20 8.50 -7.75
N LEU A 333 -20.61 9.35 -6.91
CA LEU A 333 -19.93 10.59 -7.32
C LEU A 333 -18.44 10.37 -7.63
N LEU A 334 -18.14 9.30 -8.37
CA LEU A 334 -16.77 8.83 -8.61
C LEU A 334 -16.16 9.30 -9.95
N SER A 335 -16.98 9.86 -10.84
CA SER A 335 -16.55 10.33 -12.16
C SER A 335 -17.10 11.72 -12.44
N GLN A 336 -16.42 12.47 -13.32
CA GLN A 336 -16.86 13.81 -13.74
C GLN A 336 -18.25 13.78 -14.39
N VAL A 337 -18.57 12.74 -15.16
CA VAL A 337 -19.90 12.55 -15.75
C VAL A 337 -20.95 12.41 -14.64
N ASN A 338 -20.69 11.56 -13.64
CA ASN A 338 -21.65 11.36 -12.57
C ASN A 338 -21.86 12.63 -11.74
N VAL A 339 -20.77 13.32 -11.41
CA VAL A 339 -20.81 14.61 -10.71
C VAL A 339 -21.58 15.64 -11.53
N GLY A 340 -21.36 15.71 -12.85
CA GLY A 340 -22.08 16.62 -13.75
C GLY A 340 -23.59 16.33 -13.78
N VAL A 341 -24.00 15.07 -13.91
CA VAL A 341 -25.41 14.67 -13.84
C VAL A 341 -26.01 15.01 -12.48
N PHE A 342 -25.31 14.73 -11.38
CA PHE A 342 -25.78 15.10 -10.04
C PHE A 342 -25.94 16.61 -9.88
N TYR A 343 -25.00 17.40 -10.39
CA TYR A 343 -25.09 18.86 -10.42
C TYR A 343 -26.32 19.33 -11.19
N VAL A 344 -26.57 18.79 -12.39
CA VAL A 344 -27.77 19.11 -13.17
C VAL A 344 -29.04 18.76 -12.40
N LEU A 345 -29.10 17.56 -11.80
CA LEU A 345 -30.24 17.14 -10.99
C LEU A 345 -30.50 18.10 -9.84
N VAL A 346 -29.48 18.46 -9.06
CA VAL A 346 -29.64 19.41 -7.94
C VAL A 346 -30.19 20.75 -8.44
N ASN A 347 -29.66 21.28 -9.54
CA ASN A 347 -30.12 22.54 -10.11
C ASN A 347 -31.58 22.50 -10.61
N MET A 348 -32.12 21.33 -10.97
CA MET A 348 -33.54 21.19 -11.32
C MET A 348 -34.47 21.39 -10.11
N PHE A 349 -33.99 21.13 -8.89
CA PHE A 349 -34.78 21.24 -7.65
C PHE A 349 -34.46 22.50 -6.84
N LEU A 350 -33.40 23.24 -7.20
CA LEU A 350 -33.15 24.56 -6.63
C LEU A 350 -34.18 25.55 -7.19
N ARG A 351 -34.87 26.27 -6.30
CA ARG A 351 -35.75 27.36 -6.73
C ARG A 351 -34.88 28.46 -7.35
N PRO A 352 -35.25 29.01 -8.52
CA PRO A 352 -34.65 30.26 -8.95
C PRO A 352 -34.98 31.32 -7.89
N GLU A 353 -33.94 31.95 -7.34
CA GLU A 353 -34.09 33.15 -6.50
C GLU A 353 -34.71 34.30 -7.29
#